data_AF-A0A7X7RRH3-F1
#
_entry.id   AF-A0A7X7RRH3-F1
#
_cell.length_a   1.000
_cell.length_b   1.000
_cell.length_c   1.000
_cell.angle_alpha   90.00
_cell.angle_beta   90.00
_cell.angle_gamma   90.00
#
_symmetry.space_group_name_H-M   'P 1'
#
loop_
_entity.id
_entity.type
_entity.pdbx_description
1 polymer ?
#
loop_
_entity_poly.entity_id
_entity_poly.type
_entity_poly.pdbx_seq_one_letter_code
_entity_poly.pdbx_strand_id
1 'polypeptide(L)'
;MSGLDKNRKRNQTVCFRATLEERREIEARITVSGMPKGEYYRQSLLHQQINITAGKFHSDRLAVEIKRLRERLEEKSAETDKDLLEECKALLEQLIEIGVSKNE
;
A
#
# COMPACT_ATOMS: atom_id res chain seq x y z
N MET A 1 -3.89 -5.61 -29.29
CA MET A 1 -4.95 -5.26 -28.32
C MET A 1 -4.62 -3.91 -27.74
N SER A 2 -5.08 -2.84 -28.39
CA SER A 2 -4.71 -1.47 -28.05
C SER A 2 -5.90 -0.56 -28.31
N GLY A 3 -6.53 -0.05 -27.24
CA GLY A 3 -7.56 0.99 -27.38
C GLY A 3 -8.62 1.10 -26.27
N LEU A 4 -8.84 0.07 -25.46
CA LEU A 4 -10.02 0.03 -24.55
C LEU A 4 -9.79 0.57 -23.13
N ASP A 5 -8.56 0.90 -22.75
CA ASP A 5 -8.21 1.20 -21.34
C ASP A 5 -8.21 2.69 -20.96
N LYS A 6 -8.50 3.62 -21.89
CA LYS A 6 -8.32 5.07 -21.64
C LYS A 6 -9.16 5.64 -20.49
N ASN A 7 -10.26 4.98 -20.09
CA ASN A 7 -11.16 5.46 -19.03
C ASN A 7 -11.38 4.45 -17.89
N ARG A 8 -10.50 3.45 -17.73
CA ARG A 8 -10.62 2.57 -16.57
C ARG A 8 -10.16 3.28 -15.31
N LYS A 9 -11.02 3.29 -14.28
CA LYS A 9 -10.67 3.75 -12.92
C LYS A 9 -9.40 3.07 -12.37
N ARG A 10 -9.14 1.82 -12.79
CA ARG A 10 -7.97 1.03 -12.40
C ARG A 10 -7.25 0.56 -13.66
N ASN A 11 -6.40 1.42 -14.23
CA ASN A 11 -5.68 1.18 -15.48
C ASN A 11 -4.26 0.59 -15.28
N GLN A 12 -3.76 0.57 -14.04
CA GLN A 12 -2.45 0.00 -13.72
C GLN A 12 -2.54 -1.50 -13.44
N THR A 13 -1.54 -2.26 -13.93
CA THR A 13 -1.44 -3.71 -13.73
C THR A 13 -0.31 -4.03 -12.75
N VAL A 14 -0.62 -4.81 -11.71
CA VAL A 14 0.36 -5.38 -10.78
C VAL A 14 0.45 -6.88 -11.06
N CYS A 15 1.65 -7.40 -11.36
CA CYS A 15 1.87 -8.82 -11.62
C CYS A 15 3.06 -9.37 -10.83
N PHE A 16 2.97 -10.64 -10.43
CA PHE A 16 3.98 -11.37 -9.69
C PHE A 16 4.10 -12.80 -10.24
N ARG A 17 5.28 -13.41 -10.12
CA ARG A 17 5.48 -14.83 -10.42
C ARG A 17 5.17 -15.63 -9.17
N ALA A 18 4.50 -16.77 -9.36
CA ALA A 18 4.18 -17.70 -8.29
C ALA A 18 4.46 -19.13 -8.78
N THR A 19 4.84 -20.00 -7.85
CA THR A 19 4.91 -21.45 -8.07
C THR A 19 3.50 -22.03 -8.28
N LEU A 20 3.44 -23.29 -8.72
CA LEU A 20 2.15 -23.98 -8.90
C LEU A 20 1.39 -24.13 -7.57
N GLU A 21 2.12 -24.38 -6.48
CA GLU A 21 1.54 -24.58 -5.15
C GLU A 21 0.96 -23.26 -4.60
N GLU A 22 1.74 -22.18 -4.64
CA GLU A 22 1.28 -20.83 -4.24
C GLU A 22 0.02 -20.42 -5.02
N ARG A 23 0.00 -20.69 -6.33
CA ARG A 23 -1.17 -20.40 -7.16
C ARG A 23 -2.40 -21.17 -6.71
N ARG A 24 -2.28 -22.46 -6.43
CA ARG A 24 -3.39 -23.31 -5.98
C ARG A 24 -3.95 -22.82 -4.65
N GLU A 25 -3.09 -22.49 -3.69
CA GLU A 25 -3.53 -21.94 -2.42
C GLU A 25 -4.27 -20.62 -2.59
N ILE A 26 -3.75 -19.70 -3.40
CA ILE A 26 -4.38 -18.41 -3.67
C ILE A 26 -5.76 -18.61 -4.31
N GLU A 27 -5.89 -19.48 -5.32
CA GLU A 27 -7.17 -19.76 -5.96
C GLU A 27 -8.18 -20.41 -5.00
N ALA A 28 -7.72 -21.30 -4.12
CA ALA A 28 -8.55 -21.88 -3.07
C ALA A 28 -9.06 -20.80 -2.09
N ARG A 29 -8.18 -19.89 -1.63
CA ARG A 29 -8.58 -18.79 -0.74
C ARG A 29 -9.59 -17.83 -1.40
N ILE A 30 -9.38 -17.48 -2.67
CA ILE A 30 -10.34 -16.67 -3.43
C ILE A 30 -11.70 -17.38 -3.49
N THR A 31 -11.70 -18.67 -3.81
CA THR A 31 -12.93 -19.48 -3.92
C THR A 31 -13.67 -19.52 -2.58
N VAL A 32 -12.97 -19.81 -1.49
CA VAL A 32 -13.55 -19.88 -0.13
C VAL A 32 -14.05 -18.52 0.34
N SER A 33 -13.36 -17.43 0.00
CA SER A 33 -13.77 -16.07 0.36
C SER A 33 -15.06 -15.60 -0.33
N GLY A 34 -15.44 -16.23 -1.46
CA GLY A 34 -16.55 -15.79 -2.30
C GLY A 34 -16.34 -14.44 -3.00
N MET A 35 -15.16 -13.83 -2.87
CA MET A 35 -14.86 -12.53 -3.46
C MET A 35 -14.40 -12.65 -4.92
N PRO A 36 -14.68 -11.64 -5.76
CA PRO A 36 -14.04 -11.53 -7.07
C PRO A 36 -12.51 -11.46 -6.93
N LYS A 37 -11.78 -12.17 -7.79
CA LYS A 37 -10.30 -12.27 -7.75
C LYS A 37 -9.58 -10.92 -7.59
N GLY A 38 -9.98 -9.91 -8.37
CA GLY A 38 -9.39 -8.57 -8.29
C GLY A 38 -9.75 -7.78 -7.03
N GLU A 39 -10.82 -8.14 -6.33
CA GLU A 39 -11.15 -7.56 -5.03
C GLU A 39 -10.41 -8.26 -3.91
N TYR A 40 -10.37 -9.59 -3.94
CA TYR A 40 -9.57 -10.38 -3.01
C TYR A 40 -8.11 -9.92 -2.96
N TYR A 41 -7.47 -9.73 -4.12
CA TYR A 41 -6.09 -9.25 -4.17
C TYR A 41 -5.93 -7.84 -3.61
N ARG A 42 -6.86 -6.92 -3.91
CA ARG A 42 -6.78 -5.55 -3.38
C ARG A 42 -6.94 -5.53 -1.87
N GLN A 43 -7.92 -6.25 -1.33
CA GLN A 43 -8.12 -6.32 0.11
C GLN A 43 -6.93 -7.00 0.80
N SER A 44 -6.42 -8.10 0.22
CA SER A 44 -5.26 -8.80 0.77
C SER A 44 -4.00 -7.92 0.77
N LEU A 45 -3.73 -7.19 -0.32
CA LEU A 45 -2.51 -6.40 -0.45
C LEU A 45 -2.55 -5.06 0.28
N LEU A 46 -3.69 -4.35 0.26
CA LEU A 46 -3.81 -3.01 0.84
C LEU A 46 -4.21 -3.01 2.32
N HIS A 47 -4.80 -4.09 2.82
CA HIS A 47 -5.35 -4.13 4.18
C HIS A 47 -4.81 -5.28 5.02
N GLN A 48 -3.78 -6.01 4.55
CA GLN A 48 -3.06 -6.94 5.43
C GLN A 48 -2.36 -6.16 6.54
N GLN A 49 -2.47 -6.67 7.76
CA GLN A 49 -1.64 -6.20 8.87
C GLN A 49 -0.18 -6.59 8.63
N ILE A 50 0.68 -5.59 8.43
CA ILE A 50 2.14 -5.77 8.35
C ILE A 50 2.71 -5.46 9.74
N ASN A 51 3.24 -6.47 10.44
CA ASN A 51 3.81 -6.28 11.76
C ASN A 51 5.25 -5.72 11.66
N ILE A 52 5.42 -4.41 11.79
CA ILE A 52 6.75 -3.81 11.93
C ILE A 52 7.24 -4.01 13.37
N THR A 53 8.16 -4.96 13.58
CA THR A 53 8.78 -5.21 14.89
C THR A 53 9.84 -4.15 15.20
N ALA A 54 9.41 -2.93 15.53
CA ALA A 54 10.22 -1.92 16.22
C ALA A 54 9.70 -1.76 17.66
N GLY A 55 10.60 -1.51 18.63
CA GLY A 55 10.22 -1.26 20.02
C GLY A 55 9.40 0.02 20.17
N LYS A 56 8.45 0.06 21.12
CA LYS A 56 7.44 1.13 21.30
C LYS A 56 7.99 2.56 21.19
N PHE A 57 9.09 2.84 21.90
CA PHE A 57 9.74 4.16 21.89
C PHE A 57 10.26 4.58 20.50
N HIS A 58 10.79 3.63 19.74
CA HIS A 58 11.32 3.90 18.40
C HIS A 58 10.18 4.07 17.39
N SER A 59 9.09 3.30 17.52
CA SER A 59 7.90 3.43 16.67
C SER A 59 7.20 4.77 16.88
N ASP A 60 6.99 5.20 18.12
CA ASP A 60 6.30 6.46 18.42
C ASP A 60 7.12 7.67 17.93
N ARG A 61 8.44 7.62 18.12
CA ARG A 61 9.35 8.67 17.61
C ARG A 61 9.38 8.71 16.08
N LEU A 62 9.35 7.54 15.43
CA LEU A 62 9.30 7.44 13.97
C LEU A 62 8.00 8.03 13.43
N ALA A 63 6.86 7.74 14.06
CA ALA A 63 5.55 8.28 13.67
C ALA A 63 5.49 9.82 13.75
N VAL A 64 6.06 10.41 14.81
CA VAL A 64 6.11 11.87 14.98
C VAL A 64 7.00 12.54 13.93
N GLU A 65 8.18 11.98 13.64
CA GLU A 65 9.08 12.53 12.61
C GLU A 65 8.48 12.38 11.20
N ILE A 66 7.79 11.28 10.92
CA ILE A 66 7.06 11.08 9.66
C ILE A 66 5.95 12.12 9.48
N LYS A 67 5.16 12.38 10.54
CA LYS A 67 4.10 13.40 10.48
C LYS A 67 4.66 14.79 10.19
N ARG A 68 5.77 15.16 10.83
CA ARG A 68 6.49 16.41 10.57
C ARG A 68 7.04 16.50 9.15
N LEU A 69 7.56 15.40 8.62
CA LEU A 69 8.03 15.33 7.23
C LEU A 69 6.89 15.55 6.25
N ARG A 70 5.72 14.95 6.48
CA ARG A 70 4.52 15.15 5.66
C ARG A 70 4.09 16.61 5.64
N GLU A 71 3.99 17.24 6.81
CA GLU A 71 3.59 18.65 6.93
C GLU A 71 4.57 19.59 6.18
N ARG A 72 5.87 19.31 6.26
CA ARG A 72 6.90 20.07 5.52
C ARG A 72 6.87 19.85 4.00
N LEU A 73 6.48 18.65 3.57
CA LEU A 73 6.28 18.34 2.14
C LEU A 73 5.03 19.06 1.60
N GLU A 74 3.99 19.22 2.40
CA GLU A 74 2.78 19.99 2.03
C GLU A 74 3.06 21.50 1.95
N GLU A 75 3.95 22.05 2.79
CA GLU A 75 4.31 23.47 2.77
C GLU A 75 5.23 23.88 1.61
N LYS A 76 6.12 22.99 1.13
CA LYS A 76 7.02 23.29 0.01
C LYS A 76 6.33 23.08 -1.34
N SER A 77 5.52 24.05 -1.74
CA SER A 77 5.12 24.19 -3.14
C SER A 77 6.21 24.94 -3.91
N ALA A 78 6.71 24.32 -4.97
CA ALA A 78 7.48 24.85 -6.11
C ALA A 78 8.89 24.24 -6.24
N GLU A 79 9.12 23.65 -7.42
CA GLU A 79 10.41 23.18 -7.97
C GLU A 79 10.96 21.82 -7.56
N THR A 80 10.29 21.05 -6.70
CA THR A 80 10.63 19.63 -6.51
C THR A 80 9.72 18.76 -7.37
N ASP A 81 10.27 17.74 -8.04
CA ASP A 81 9.53 16.81 -8.90
C ASP A 81 8.25 16.35 -8.20
N LYS A 82 7.10 16.78 -8.74
CA LYS A 82 5.78 16.49 -8.17
C LYS A 82 5.55 14.99 -7.99
N ASP A 83 6.13 14.19 -8.88
CA ASP A 83 6.06 12.73 -8.84
C ASP A 83 6.82 12.17 -7.62
N LEU A 84 8.03 12.67 -7.32
CA LEU A 84 8.79 12.27 -6.13
C LEU A 84 8.08 12.68 -4.84
N LEU A 85 7.42 13.83 -4.84
CA LEU A 85 6.61 14.32 -3.73
C LEU A 85 5.39 13.43 -3.47
N GLU A 86 4.67 13.02 -4.53
CA GLU A 86 3.54 12.09 -4.42
C GLU A 86 3.99 10.69 -3.98
N GLU A 87 5.13 10.20 -4.50
CA GLU A 87 5.72 8.94 -4.01
C GLU A 87 6.08 9.02 -2.52
N CYS A 88 6.74 10.09 -2.08
CA CYS A 88 7.05 10.31 -0.67
C CYS A 88 5.78 10.36 0.19
N LYS A 89 4.75 11.07 -0.28
CA LYS A 89 3.47 11.18 0.42
C LYS A 89 2.78 9.82 0.56
N ALA A 90 2.71 9.05 -0.51
CA ALA A 90 2.12 7.71 -0.50
C ALA A 90 2.87 6.77 0.46
N LEU A 91 4.21 6.81 0.47
CA LEU A 91 5.03 6.02 1.40
C LEU A 91 4.77 6.39 2.88
N LEU A 92 4.67 7.68 3.19
CA LEU A 92 4.41 8.16 4.55
C LEU A 92 3.00 7.76 5.02
N GLU A 93 1.99 7.84 4.15
CA GLU A 93 0.62 7.40 4.46
C GLU A 93 0.57 5.89 4.79
N GLN A 94 1.19 5.06 3.96
CA GLN A 94 1.28 3.62 4.20
C GLN A 94 2.01 3.28 5.50
N LEU A 95 3.10 3.99 5.83
CA LEU A 95 3.80 3.80 7.09
C LEU A 95 2.95 4.14 8.33
N ILE A 96 2.11 5.18 8.25
CA ILE A 96 1.18 5.54 9.33
C ILE A 96 0.14 4.44 9.52
N GLU A 97 -0.51 3.98 8.45
CA GLU A 97 -1.52 2.91 8.51
C GLU A 97 -0.96 1.62 9.14
N ILE A 98 0.24 1.23 8.72
CA ILE A 98 0.93 0.05 9.25
C ILE A 98 1.36 0.26 10.71
N GLY A 99 1.84 1.46 11.06
CA GLY A 99 2.32 1.78 12.41
C GLY A 99 1.22 1.90 13.47
N VAL A 100 0.02 2.36 13.11
CA VAL A 100 -1.12 2.57 14.03
C VAL A 100 -1.81 1.25 14.42
N SER A 101 -1.70 0.20 13.60
CA SER A 101 -2.32 -1.12 13.84
C SER A 101 -1.78 -1.87 15.09
N LYS A 102 -0.90 -1.24 15.87
CA LYS A 102 -0.27 -1.79 17.08
C LYS A 102 -0.91 -1.35 18.41
N ASN A 103 -1.99 -0.57 18.38
CA ASN A 103 -2.58 0.05 19.58
C ASN A 103 -3.89 -0.56 20.09
N GLU A 104 -4.22 -1.80 19.73
CA GLU A 104 -5.31 -2.58 20.38
C GLU A 104 -4.77 -3.84 21.06
#